data_AF-A0A960LI40-F1
#
_entry.id   AF-A0A960LI40-F1
#
_cell.length_a   1.000
_cell.length_b   1.000
_cell.length_c   1.000
_cell.angle_alpha   90.00
_cell.angle_beta   90.00
_cell.angle_gamma   90.00
#
_symmetry.space_group_name_H-M   'P 1'
#
loop_
_entity.id
_entity.type
_entity.pdbx_description
1 polymer ?
#
loop_
_entity_poly.entity_id
_entity_poly.type
_entity_poly.pdbx_seq_one_letter_code
_entity_poly.pdbx_strand_id
1 'polypeptide(L)'
;MIIDLPPKVVASHDFSDIVSDHASQTGGYESDFQIDDGFFDRYELGQSIVSPDGGKTLIRFIDRPMLRLNFGRGMIEVEGWGVEVPISKSTEVPRELARKFLQLWSRSEKQILNPEDRASWEFIVDTVDFDSFTVDRAAPRYVEALYVRQNNQQRPVVKWQDGTLEEISKECSGSLAVLNPGEWFGGYAKFGTDGRTIHLERIFMLEGRDEPLPREWPTRL
;
A
#
# COMPACT_ATOMS: atom_id res chain seq x y z
N MET A 1 29.09 -16.09 -32.55
CA MET A 1 29.47 -16.22 -31.13
C MET A 1 28.52 -15.31 -30.37
N ILE A 2 27.47 -15.89 -29.80
CA ILE A 2 26.39 -15.17 -29.12
C ILE A 2 26.89 -14.97 -27.69
N ILE A 3 27.05 -13.70 -27.28
CA ILE A 3 27.37 -13.35 -25.90
C ILE A 3 26.03 -13.18 -25.19
N ASP A 4 25.80 -14.09 -24.24
CA ASP A 4 24.64 -14.15 -23.37
C ASP A 4 24.73 -12.97 -22.36
N LEU A 5 23.71 -12.13 -22.32
CA LEU A 5 23.58 -11.08 -21.29
C LEU A 5 22.81 -11.68 -20.10
N PRO A 6 23.25 -11.46 -18.85
CA PRO A 6 22.53 -11.98 -17.70
C PRO A 6 21.16 -11.29 -17.54
N PRO A 7 20.16 -12.00 -16.99
CA PRO A 7 18.82 -11.45 -16.81
C PRO A 7 18.82 -10.33 -15.76
N LYS A 8 17.86 -9.41 -15.92
CA LYS A 8 17.50 -8.37 -14.94
C LYS A 8 17.61 -8.91 -13.51
N VAL A 9 18.56 -8.38 -12.75
CA VAL A 9 18.74 -8.75 -11.34
C VAL A 9 17.64 -8.08 -10.53
N VAL A 10 16.60 -8.85 -10.21
CA VAL A 10 15.67 -8.50 -9.16
C VAL A 10 16.43 -8.61 -7.85
N ALA A 11 16.79 -7.47 -7.24
CA ALA A 11 17.44 -7.45 -5.94
C ALA A 11 16.44 -7.91 -4.86
N SER A 12 16.39 -9.22 -4.62
CA SER A 12 15.70 -9.86 -3.50
C SER A 12 16.67 -10.36 -2.42
N HIS A 13 17.97 -10.06 -2.55
CA HIS A 13 19.02 -10.49 -1.61
C HIS A 13 19.76 -9.29 -1.06
N ASP A 14 20.31 -9.47 0.14
CA ASP A 14 20.93 -8.47 1.00
C ASP A 14 21.90 -7.58 0.22
N PHE A 15 21.67 -6.26 0.26
CA PHE A 15 22.47 -5.27 -0.50
C PHE A 15 23.95 -5.26 -0.07
N SER A 16 24.30 -5.89 1.06
CA SER A 16 25.68 -6.10 1.51
C SER A 16 26.51 -6.94 0.53
N ASP A 17 25.90 -7.87 -0.18
CA ASP A 17 26.62 -8.85 -0.99
C ASP A 17 27.10 -8.23 -2.33
N ILE A 18 26.31 -7.31 -2.89
CA ILE A 18 26.66 -6.59 -4.13
C ILE A 18 27.84 -5.64 -3.90
N VAL A 19 27.96 -5.05 -2.70
CA VAL A 19 29.09 -4.18 -2.34
C VAL A 19 30.37 -5.00 -2.13
N SER A 20 30.25 -6.26 -1.66
CA SER A 20 31.40 -7.15 -1.41
C SER A 20 32.01 -7.72 -2.71
N ASP A 21 31.17 -8.02 -3.71
CA ASP A 21 31.63 -8.54 -5.01
C ASP A 21 32.38 -7.49 -5.84
N HIS A 22 32.01 -6.20 -5.75
CA HIS A 22 32.78 -5.13 -6.39
C HIS A 22 34.09 -4.79 -5.66
N ALA A 23 34.12 -4.89 -4.33
CA ALA A 23 35.34 -4.63 -3.55
C ALA A 23 36.41 -5.73 -3.70
N SER A 24 36.01 -6.94 -4.10
CA SER A 24 36.91 -8.10 -4.23
C SER A 24 37.63 -8.16 -5.59
N GLN A 25 37.27 -7.31 -6.57
CA GLN A 25 37.92 -7.25 -7.89
C GLN A 25 38.96 -6.15 -8.05
N THR A 26 39.15 -5.25 -7.07
CA THR A 26 40.18 -4.19 -7.13
C THR A 26 41.51 -4.60 -6.48
N GLY A 27 41.84 -5.88 -6.55
CA GLY A 27 43.13 -6.42 -6.14
C GLY A 27 44.20 -6.23 -7.21
N GLY A 28 44.79 -5.03 -7.27
CA GLY A 28 46.12 -4.82 -7.86
C GLY A 28 46.15 -4.34 -9.30
N TYR A 29 45.74 -3.10 -9.54
CA TYR A 29 46.33 -2.24 -10.59
C TYR A 29 46.24 -0.78 -10.10
N GLU A 30 47.40 -0.17 -9.84
CA GLU A 30 47.51 1.30 -9.78
C GLU A 30 47.32 1.81 -11.22
N SER A 31 46.07 2.00 -11.62
CA SER A 31 45.73 2.75 -12.81
C SER A 31 44.89 3.93 -12.39
N ASP A 32 45.26 5.12 -12.84
CA ASP A 32 44.49 6.35 -12.77
C ASP A 32 43.10 6.13 -13.39
N PHE A 33 42.16 5.61 -12.60
CA PHE A 33 40.75 5.60 -12.95
C PHE A 33 40.23 7.00 -12.72
N GLN A 34 40.18 7.79 -13.79
CA GLN A 34 39.19 8.84 -13.89
C GLN A 34 37.82 8.16 -13.78
N ILE A 35 37.22 8.20 -12.60
CA ILE A 35 35.83 7.84 -12.41
C ILE A 35 35.05 8.86 -13.25
N ASP A 36 34.57 8.40 -14.40
CA ASP A 36 33.65 9.19 -15.22
C ASP A 36 32.42 9.47 -14.34
N ASP A 37 32.19 10.74 -14.01
CA ASP A 37 31.21 11.26 -13.04
C ASP A 37 29.73 10.93 -13.40
N GLY A 38 29.50 10.02 -14.35
CA GLY A 38 28.20 9.73 -14.95
C GLY A 38 27.78 8.25 -14.99
N PHE A 39 28.56 7.30 -14.43
CA PHE A 39 28.13 5.90 -14.44
C PHE A 39 27.14 5.63 -13.30
N PHE A 40 25.85 5.62 -13.63
CA PHE A 40 24.78 5.20 -12.74
C PHE A 40 24.37 3.77 -13.08
N ASP A 41 24.62 2.84 -12.16
CA ASP A 41 23.94 1.55 -12.22
C ASP A 41 22.47 1.73 -11.79
N ARG A 42 21.57 1.10 -12.55
CA ARG A 42 20.12 1.18 -12.35
C ARG A 42 19.60 -0.14 -11.79
N TYR A 43 18.88 -0.05 -10.67
CA TYR A 43 18.27 -1.20 -10.01
C TYR A 43 16.80 -0.95 -9.73
N GLU A 44 15.98 -1.99 -9.74
CA GLU A 44 14.60 -1.88 -9.28
C GLU A 44 14.54 -2.11 -7.76
N LEU A 45 13.73 -1.33 -7.06
CA LEU A 45 13.39 -1.62 -5.68
C LEU A 45 12.69 -2.99 -5.61
N GLY A 46 13.25 -3.94 -4.85
CA GLY A 46 12.71 -5.30 -4.78
C GLY A 46 11.29 -5.38 -4.19
N GLN A 47 10.87 -4.37 -3.42
CA GLN A 47 9.56 -4.29 -2.80
C GLN A 47 8.55 -3.58 -3.71
N SER A 48 7.37 -4.19 -3.90
CA SER A 48 6.24 -3.58 -4.62
C SER A 48 5.26 -2.83 -3.69
N ILE A 49 5.47 -2.91 -2.38
CA ILE A 49 4.60 -2.30 -1.36
C ILE A 49 5.48 -1.74 -0.24
N VAL A 50 5.15 -0.54 0.22
CA VAL A 50 5.71 0.05 1.45
C VAL A 50 4.59 0.54 2.36
N SER A 51 4.80 0.48 3.67
CA SER A 51 3.81 0.89 4.66
C SER A 51 4.35 2.08 5.48
N PRO A 52 3.69 3.25 5.48
CA PRO A 52 4.11 4.37 6.31
C PRO A 52 3.72 4.25 7.79
N ASP A 53 2.75 3.40 8.17
CA ASP A 53 2.12 3.43 9.50
C ASP A 53 1.93 2.04 10.16
N GLY A 54 2.86 1.12 9.90
CA GLY A 54 2.85 -0.21 10.50
C GLY A 54 1.81 -1.17 9.91
N GLY A 55 1.41 -0.96 8.66
CA GLY A 55 0.60 -1.87 7.85
C GLY A 55 -0.88 -1.49 7.74
N LYS A 56 -1.29 -0.33 8.28
CA LYS A 56 -2.69 0.12 8.20
C LYS A 56 -2.99 0.79 6.87
N THR A 57 -2.02 1.47 6.30
CA THR A 57 -2.06 2.01 4.95
C THR A 57 -0.90 1.44 4.16
N LEU A 58 -1.15 1.14 2.89
CA LEU A 58 -0.14 0.59 1.99
C LEU A 58 0.02 1.52 0.79
N ILE A 59 1.26 1.89 0.51
CA ILE A 59 1.65 2.51 -0.76
C ILE A 59 2.04 1.35 -1.66
N ARG A 60 1.18 1.07 -2.64
CA ARG A 60 1.39 0.00 -3.61
C ARG A 60 1.93 0.63 -4.88
N PHE A 61 3.07 0.16 -5.35
CA PHE A 61 3.67 0.65 -6.59
C PHE A 61 3.02 -0.07 -7.78
N ILE A 62 2.56 0.69 -8.77
CA ILE A 62 2.13 0.15 -10.07
C ILE A 62 3.37 -0.39 -10.79
N ASP A 63 4.42 0.44 -10.83
CA ASP A 63 5.75 0.11 -11.31
C ASP A 63 6.78 0.27 -10.20
N ARG A 64 7.69 -0.69 -10.06
CA ARG A 64 8.72 -0.67 -9.01
C ARG A 64 9.62 0.56 -9.18
N PRO A 65 9.89 1.34 -8.10
CA PRO A 65 10.77 2.50 -8.19
C PRO A 65 12.18 2.12 -8.68
N MET A 66 12.72 2.94 -9.58
CA MET A 66 14.08 2.81 -10.06
C MET A 66 15.07 3.51 -9.12
N LEU A 67 16.11 2.78 -8.73
CA LEU A 67 17.22 3.22 -7.90
C LEU A 67 18.42 3.48 -8.81
N ARG A 68 19.05 4.64 -8.66
CA ARG A 68 20.28 5.03 -9.34
C ARG A 68 21.40 5.13 -8.31
N LEU A 69 22.44 4.33 -8.48
CA LEU A 69 23.62 4.40 -7.60
C LEU A 69 24.60 5.44 -8.14
N ASN A 70 24.96 6.40 -7.29
CA ASN A 70 26.05 7.32 -7.54
C ASN A 70 27.22 6.94 -6.63
N PHE A 71 28.17 6.16 -7.16
CA PHE A 71 29.33 5.70 -6.39
C PHE A 71 30.29 6.85 -6.03
N GLY A 72 30.38 7.89 -6.87
CA GLY A 72 31.19 9.08 -6.58
C GLY A 72 30.71 9.85 -5.36
N ARG A 73 29.38 9.97 -5.19
CA ARG A 73 28.75 10.61 -4.01
C ARG A 73 28.49 9.64 -2.85
N GLY A 74 28.55 8.33 -3.10
CA GLY A 74 28.12 7.32 -2.13
C GLY A 74 26.61 7.35 -1.84
N MET A 75 25.80 7.73 -2.83
CA MET A 75 24.35 7.97 -2.67
C MET A 75 23.51 7.08 -3.60
N ILE A 76 22.30 6.77 -3.16
CA ILE A 76 21.21 6.16 -3.91
C ILE A 76 20.19 7.25 -4.19
N GLU A 77 19.88 7.47 -5.45
CA GLU A 77 18.83 8.39 -5.88
C GLU A 77 17.63 7.57 -6.37
N VAL A 78 16.42 7.87 -5.89
CA VAL A 78 15.21 7.22 -6.39
C VAL A 78 14.59 8.08 -7.49
N GLU A 79 14.56 7.53 -8.71
CA GLU A 79 14.20 8.25 -9.93
C GLU A 79 12.77 8.82 -9.85
N GLY A 80 12.64 10.13 -10.02
CA GLY A 80 11.35 10.85 -9.99
C GLY A 80 10.75 11.08 -8.59
N TRP A 81 11.35 10.53 -7.53
CA TRP A 81 10.86 10.70 -6.15
C TRP A 81 11.54 11.84 -5.40
N GLY A 82 12.68 12.34 -5.88
CA GLY A 82 13.48 13.34 -5.17
C GLY A 82 13.97 12.85 -3.81
N VAL A 83 14.22 11.54 -3.69
CA VAL A 83 14.73 10.88 -2.49
C VAL A 83 16.19 10.49 -2.75
N GLU A 84 17.07 10.95 -1.86
CA GLU A 84 18.48 10.56 -1.85
C GLU A 84 18.82 9.90 -0.50
N VAL A 85 19.46 8.72 -0.53
CA VAL A 85 19.84 7.97 0.67
C VAL A 85 21.28 7.50 0.53
N PRO A 86 22.14 7.60 1.56
CA PRO A 86 23.49 7.02 1.49
C PRO A 86 23.46 5.52 1.16
N ILE A 87 24.41 5.03 0.35
CA ILE A 87 24.49 3.60 -0.03
C ILE A 87 24.59 2.71 1.22
N SER A 88 25.31 3.17 2.25
CA SER A 88 25.44 2.48 3.55
C SER A 88 24.11 2.35 4.33
N LYS A 89 23.06 3.05 3.88
CA LYS A 89 21.72 3.07 4.46
C LYS A 89 20.65 2.64 3.46
N SER A 90 21.01 1.81 2.49
CA SER A 90 20.09 1.31 1.45
C SER A 90 18.80 0.70 2.02
N THR A 91 18.87 0.08 3.20
CA THR A 91 17.71 -0.48 3.91
C THR A 91 16.70 0.58 4.37
N GLU A 92 17.08 1.87 4.43
CA GLU A 92 16.19 2.98 4.77
C GLU A 92 15.39 3.50 3.56
N VAL A 93 15.69 3.08 2.33
CA VAL A 93 15.02 3.56 1.11
C VAL A 93 13.49 3.41 1.17
N PRO A 94 12.91 2.24 1.54
CA PRO A 94 11.46 2.10 1.68
C PRO A 94 10.84 3.10 2.67
N ARG A 95 11.53 3.37 3.78
CA ARG A 95 11.10 4.30 4.81
C ARG A 95 11.10 5.74 4.28
N GLU A 96 12.13 6.14 3.56
CA GLU A 96 12.24 7.48 2.98
C GLU A 96 11.22 7.71 1.85
N LEU A 97 10.93 6.68 1.04
CA LEU A 97 9.84 6.75 0.04
C LEU A 97 8.48 6.96 0.71
N ALA A 98 8.16 6.16 1.73
CA ALA A 98 6.92 6.29 2.48
C ALA A 98 6.80 7.68 3.14
N ARG A 99 7.90 8.20 3.70
CA ARG A 99 7.97 9.54 4.30
C ARG A 99 7.77 10.64 3.26
N LYS A 100 8.45 10.61 2.12
CA LYS A 100 8.31 11.61 1.04
C LYS A 100 6.89 11.61 0.49
N PHE A 101 6.31 10.43 0.25
CA PHE A 101 4.92 10.28 -0.16
C PHE A 101 3.96 10.98 0.80
N LEU A 102 4.04 10.68 2.10
CA LEU A 102 3.16 11.29 3.11
C LEU A 102 3.37 12.81 3.24
N GLN A 103 4.60 13.30 3.09
CA GLN A 103 4.88 14.72 3.12
C GLN A 103 4.22 15.46 1.95
N LEU A 104 4.37 14.94 0.73
CA LEU A 104 3.76 15.51 -0.46
C LEU A 104 2.23 15.40 -0.39
N TRP A 105 1.70 14.26 0.02
CA TRP A 105 0.26 14.08 0.25
C TRP A 105 -0.29 15.09 1.28
N SER A 106 0.38 15.26 2.42
CA SER A 106 -0.08 16.25 3.41
C SER A 106 -0.02 17.69 2.90
N ARG A 107 0.95 18.02 2.04
CA ARG A 107 1.07 19.33 1.39
C ARG A 107 0.04 19.51 0.28
N SER A 108 -0.31 18.46 -0.46
CA SER A 108 -1.32 18.49 -1.52
C SER A 108 -2.71 18.72 -0.94
N GLU A 109 -3.07 18.02 0.15
CA GLU A 109 -4.32 18.21 0.89
C GLU A 109 -4.51 19.66 1.38
N LYS A 110 -3.40 20.31 1.74
CA LYS A 110 -3.37 21.71 2.20
C LYS A 110 -3.22 22.72 1.05
N GLN A 111 -3.06 22.25 -0.18
CA GLN A 111 -2.82 23.07 -1.37
C GLN A 111 -1.56 23.96 -1.27
N ILE A 112 -0.51 23.49 -0.59
CA ILE A 112 0.75 24.24 -0.36
C ILE A 112 1.97 23.64 -1.08
N LEU A 113 1.75 22.88 -2.16
CA LEU A 113 2.84 22.36 -2.99
C LEU A 113 3.49 23.50 -3.78
N ASN A 114 4.81 23.63 -3.67
CA ASN A 114 5.60 24.46 -4.58
C ASN A 114 5.70 23.78 -5.97
N PRO A 115 6.21 24.46 -7.01
CA PRO A 115 6.28 23.89 -8.36
C PRO A 115 7.09 22.58 -8.47
N GLU A 116 8.19 22.47 -7.73
CA GLU A 116 9.07 21.29 -7.75
C GLU A 116 8.41 20.08 -7.06
N ASP A 117 7.83 20.30 -5.89
CA ASP A 117 7.06 19.31 -5.15
C ASP A 117 5.82 18.88 -5.93
N ARG A 118 5.19 19.78 -6.70
CA ARG A 118 4.04 19.45 -7.55
C ARG A 118 4.43 18.49 -8.66
N ALA A 119 5.51 18.76 -9.38
CA ALA A 119 6.00 17.85 -10.42
C ALA A 119 6.37 16.48 -9.85
N SER A 120 7.00 16.46 -8.65
CA SER A 120 7.30 15.20 -7.95
C SER A 120 6.03 14.47 -7.53
N TRP A 121 5.03 15.20 -7.04
CA TRP A 121 3.75 14.64 -6.61
C TRP A 121 2.96 14.03 -7.77
N GLU A 122 2.90 14.72 -8.91
CA GLU A 122 2.24 14.22 -10.13
C GLU A 122 2.90 12.91 -10.60
N PHE A 123 4.23 12.87 -10.70
CA PHE A 123 4.96 11.64 -11.03
C PHE A 123 4.69 10.50 -10.05
N ILE A 124 4.69 10.80 -8.75
CA ILE A 124 4.47 9.78 -7.72
C ILE A 124 3.05 9.22 -7.80
N VAL A 125 2.03 10.06 -7.93
CA VAL A 125 0.62 9.61 -8.03
C VAL A 125 0.41 8.73 -9.26
N ASP A 126 1.09 8.99 -10.37
CA ASP A 126 1.01 8.16 -11.59
C ASP A 126 1.69 6.79 -11.45
N THR A 127 2.61 6.63 -10.49
CA THR A 127 3.38 5.39 -10.28
C THR A 127 2.91 4.56 -9.09
N VAL A 128 1.91 5.06 -8.34
CA VAL A 128 1.32 4.36 -7.20
C VAL A 128 -0.17 4.11 -7.40
N ASP A 129 -0.69 3.06 -6.78
CA ASP A 129 -2.13 2.86 -6.66
C ASP A 129 -2.70 3.82 -5.60
N PHE A 130 -2.90 5.07 -6.02
CA PHE A 130 -3.38 6.14 -5.15
C PHE A 130 -4.80 5.90 -4.65
N ASP A 131 -5.66 5.30 -5.48
CA ASP A 131 -7.04 4.98 -5.10
C ASP A 131 -7.06 4.01 -3.91
N SER A 132 -6.29 2.91 -3.98
CA SER A 132 -6.19 1.98 -2.86
C SER A 132 -5.59 2.65 -1.61
N PHE A 133 -4.61 3.55 -1.76
CA PHE A 133 -4.07 4.32 -0.64
C PHE A 133 -5.14 5.20 0.03
N THR A 134 -5.96 5.91 -0.76
CA THR A 134 -7.02 6.76 -0.20
C THR A 134 -8.09 5.95 0.53
N VAL A 135 -8.44 4.77 0.02
CA VAL A 135 -9.35 3.83 0.68
C VAL A 135 -8.78 3.33 2.01
N ASP A 136 -7.52 2.90 2.04
CA ASP A 136 -6.88 2.45 3.28
C ASP A 136 -6.92 3.54 4.35
N ARG A 137 -6.70 4.80 3.93
CA ARG A 137 -6.64 5.97 4.81
C ARG A 137 -8.00 6.55 5.19
N ALA A 138 -9.07 6.21 4.46
CA ALA A 138 -10.40 6.72 4.72
C ALA A 138 -10.84 6.43 6.17
N ALA A 139 -11.42 7.44 6.82
CA ALA A 139 -11.96 7.27 8.15
C ALA A 139 -13.17 6.32 8.11
N PRO A 140 -13.26 5.36 9.04
CA PRO A 140 -14.47 4.57 9.22
C PRO A 140 -15.69 5.48 9.43
N ARG A 141 -16.82 5.15 8.80
CA ARG A 141 -18.08 5.88 8.92
C ARG A 141 -19.03 5.11 9.81
N TYR A 142 -19.78 5.84 10.64
CA TYR A 142 -20.84 5.23 11.42
C TYR A 142 -21.92 4.64 10.50
N VAL A 143 -22.34 3.42 10.80
CA VAL A 143 -23.40 2.70 10.07
C VAL A 143 -24.30 1.95 11.04
N GLU A 144 -25.55 1.76 10.61
CA GLU A 144 -26.52 0.88 11.26
C GLU A 144 -26.98 -0.18 10.25
N ALA A 145 -27.14 -1.41 10.72
CA ALA A 145 -27.61 -2.51 9.89
C ALA A 145 -28.39 -3.54 10.70
N LEU A 146 -29.27 -4.24 10.00
CA LEU A 146 -29.88 -5.49 10.45
C LEU A 146 -28.98 -6.64 10.04
N TYR A 147 -28.57 -7.47 11.00
CA TYR A 147 -27.87 -8.71 10.71
C TYR A 147 -28.87 -9.76 10.21
N VAL A 148 -28.80 -10.12 8.93
CA VAL A 148 -29.84 -10.95 8.30
C VAL A 148 -29.59 -12.43 8.55
N ARG A 149 -28.35 -12.90 8.30
CA ARG A 149 -27.99 -14.31 8.50
C ARG A 149 -26.47 -14.55 8.53
N GLN A 150 -26.10 -15.60 9.24
CA GLN A 150 -24.88 -16.37 9.03
C GLN A 150 -25.29 -17.75 8.54
N ASN A 151 -24.83 -18.20 7.37
CA ASN A 151 -24.93 -19.61 7.03
C ASN A 151 -23.53 -20.22 7.14
N ASN A 152 -23.38 -21.41 7.72
CA ASN A 152 -22.08 -22.02 8.02
C ASN A 152 -21.18 -22.25 6.79
N GLN A 153 -21.71 -22.05 5.59
CA GLN A 153 -20.97 -22.13 4.31
C GLN A 153 -21.07 -20.86 3.45
N GLN A 154 -21.79 -19.81 3.90
CA GLN A 154 -21.99 -18.60 3.12
C GLN A 154 -21.48 -17.37 3.88
N ARG A 155 -21.19 -16.32 3.12
CA ARG A 155 -20.81 -15.02 3.66
C ARG A 155 -21.98 -14.44 4.50
N PRO A 156 -21.69 -13.77 5.64
CA PRO A 156 -22.75 -13.13 6.40
C PRO A 156 -23.43 -12.06 5.55
N VAL A 157 -24.74 -11.89 5.74
CA VAL A 157 -25.54 -10.89 5.01
C VAL A 157 -26.05 -9.85 6.00
N VAL A 158 -25.89 -8.58 5.65
CA VAL A 158 -26.47 -7.46 6.39
C VAL A 158 -27.41 -6.67 5.47
N LYS A 159 -28.43 -6.05 6.07
CA LYS A 159 -29.27 -5.05 5.43
C LYS A 159 -28.94 -3.71 6.08
N TRP A 160 -28.30 -2.83 5.35
CA TRP A 160 -27.98 -1.48 5.79
C TRP A 160 -29.25 -0.65 6.02
N GLN A 161 -29.13 0.42 6.81
CA GLN A 161 -30.24 1.32 7.14
C GLN A 161 -30.93 1.93 5.90
N ASP A 162 -30.21 2.12 4.81
CA ASP A 162 -30.73 2.59 3.52
C ASP A 162 -31.56 1.52 2.78
N GLY A 163 -31.63 0.30 3.31
CA GLY A 163 -32.29 -0.86 2.72
C GLY A 163 -31.40 -1.71 1.83
N THR A 164 -30.16 -1.29 1.56
CA THR A 164 -29.21 -2.02 0.72
C THR A 164 -28.77 -3.31 1.40
N LEU A 165 -28.69 -4.38 0.62
CA LEU A 165 -28.23 -5.69 1.08
C LEU A 165 -26.80 -5.92 0.66
N GLU A 166 -25.99 -6.39 1.60
CA GLU A 166 -24.60 -6.66 1.34
C GLU A 166 -24.17 -8.02 1.89
N GLU A 167 -23.48 -8.79 1.05
CA GLU A 167 -22.71 -9.95 1.49
C GLU A 167 -21.35 -9.48 2.01
N ILE A 168 -21.16 -9.58 3.32
CA ILE A 168 -19.96 -9.15 4.00
C ILE A 168 -18.82 -10.14 3.72
N SER A 169 -17.65 -9.59 3.39
CA SER A 169 -16.47 -10.40 3.10
C SER A 169 -16.09 -11.28 4.30
N LYS A 170 -15.41 -12.39 4.03
CA LYS A 170 -15.00 -13.34 5.08
C LYS A 170 -14.03 -12.67 6.08
N GLU A 171 -13.19 -11.77 5.59
CA GLU A 171 -12.22 -11.00 6.35
C GLU A 171 -12.92 -10.08 7.36
N CYS A 172 -14.11 -9.55 7.04
CA CYS A 172 -14.90 -8.69 7.92
C CYS A 172 -15.87 -9.46 8.84
N SER A 173 -16.19 -10.71 8.51
CA SER A 173 -17.20 -11.50 9.20
C SER A 173 -16.92 -11.71 10.70
N GLY A 174 -15.65 -11.67 11.12
CA GLY A 174 -15.26 -11.86 12.51
C GLY A 174 -15.88 -10.81 13.44
N SER A 175 -16.04 -9.58 12.96
CA SER A 175 -16.65 -8.49 13.73
C SER A 175 -18.15 -8.69 13.97
N LEU A 176 -18.82 -9.52 13.17
CA LEU A 176 -20.24 -9.82 13.28
C LEU A 176 -20.54 -11.07 14.12
N ALA A 177 -19.52 -11.80 14.56
CA ALA A 177 -19.68 -13.07 15.27
C ALA A 177 -20.43 -12.98 16.61
N VAL A 178 -20.57 -11.77 17.16
CA VAL A 178 -21.31 -11.51 18.42
C VAL A 178 -22.82 -11.33 18.20
N LEU A 179 -23.25 -11.14 16.95
CA LEU A 179 -24.64 -10.82 16.61
C LEU A 179 -25.44 -12.09 16.27
N ASN A 180 -26.73 -12.08 16.60
CA ASN A 180 -27.69 -13.07 16.15
C ASN A 180 -28.46 -12.59 14.91
N PRO A 181 -28.83 -13.49 13.99
CA PRO A 181 -29.73 -13.15 12.89
C PRO A 181 -31.04 -12.51 13.40
N GLY A 182 -31.41 -11.37 12.80
CA GLY A 182 -32.55 -10.55 13.21
C GLY A 182 -32.19 -9.35 14.09
N GLU A 183 -30.95 -9.26 14.60
CA GLU A 183 -30.54 -8.16 15.48
C GLU A 183 -30.07 -6.94 14.67
N TRP A 184 -30.49 -5.75 15.12
CA TRP A 184 -29.89 -4.50 14.67
C TRP A 184 -28.60 -4.22 15.41
N PHE A 185 -27.62 -3.70 14.69
CA PHE A 185 -26.35 -3.28 15.23
C PHE A 185 -25.92 -1.92 14.67
N GLY A 186 -25.12 -1.22 15.46
CA GLY A 186 -24.36 -0.05 15.06
C GLY A 186 -22.88 -0.37 15.01
N GLY A 187 -22.13 0.36 14.21
CA GLY A 187 -20.69 0.17 14.11
C GLY A 187 -20.02 1.20 13.22
N TYR A 188 -18.72 1.01 12.99
CA TYR A 188 -17.96 1.84 12.07
C TYR A 188 -17.45 0.99 10.92
N ALA A 189 -17.84 1.36 9.69
CA ALA A 189 -17.48 0.66 8.46
C ALA A 189 -16.50 1.48 7.63
N LYS A 190 -15.50 0.82 7.05
CA LYS A 190 -14.76 1.35 5.91
C LYS A 190 -15.30 0.74 4.63
N PHE A 191 -15.39 1.58 3.61
CA PHE A 191 -15.87 1.20 2.28
C PHE A 191 -14.73 1.29 1.27
N GLY A 192 -14.67 0.30 0.38
CA GLY A 192 -13.79 0.29 -0.78
C GLY A 192 -14.26 1.26 -1.87
N THR A 193 -13.50 1.32 -2.96
CA THR A 193 -13.83 2.13 -4.14
C THR A 193 -15.13 1.69 -4.82
N ASP A 194 -15.52 0.43 -4.68
CA ASP A 194 -16.76 -0.15 -5.19
C ASP A 194 -17.97 0.06 -4.24
N GLY A 195 -17.77 0.77 -3.14
CA GLY A 195 -18.78 1.00 -2.11
C GLY A 195 -19.03 -0.21 -1.22
N ARG A 196 -18.27 -1.30 -1.35
CA ARG A 196 -18.41 -2.48 -0.48
C ARG A 196 -17.64 -2.31 0.81
N THR A 197 -18.12 -2.98 1.85
CA THR A 197 -17.52 -3.00 3.17
C THR A 197 -16.22 -3.80 3.15
N ILE A 198 -15.12 -3.13 3.44
CA ILE A 198 -13.77 -3.72 3.51
C ILE A 198 -13.28 -3.87 4.95
N HIS A 199 -13.93 -3.20 5.91
CA HIS A 199 -13.62 -3.33 7.33
C HIS A 199 -14.82 -2.93 8.19
N LEU A 200 -15.01 -3.66 9.29
CA LEU A 200 -16.00 -3.35 10.33
C LEU A 200 -15.32 -3.35 11.69
N GLU A 201 -15.49 -2.27 12.45
CA GLU A 201 -14.94 -2.13 13.79
C GLU A 201 -15.98 -1.55 14.77
N ARG A 202 -15.75 -1.82 16.06
CA ARG A 202 -16.55 -1.31 17.18
C ARG A 202 -18.06 -1.58 17.03
N ILE A 203 -18.39 -2.83 16.73
CA ILE A 203 -19.78 -3.29 16.61
C ILE A 203 -20.44 -3.29 18.00
N PHE A 204 -21.67 -2.79 18.08
CA PHE A 204 -22.53 -2.84 19.26
C PHE A 204 -23.99 -3.06 18.87
N MET A 205 -24.74 -3.73 19.74
CA MET A 205 -26.16 -4.04 19.50
C MET A 205 -27.02 -2.78 19.71
N LEU A 206 -28.06 -2.64 18.88
CA LEU A 206 -29.07 -1.59 19.01
C LEU A 206 -30.35 -2.22 19.57
N GLU A 207 -30.76 -1.79 20.76
CA GLU A 207 -31.98 -2.29 21.40
C GLU A 207 -33.25 -1.64 20.81
N GLY A 208 -34.36 -2.38 20.81
CA GLY A 208 -35.70 -1.85 20.53
C GLY A 208 -36.05 -1.64 19.05
N ARG A 209 -35.27 -2.20 18.13
CA ARG A 209 -35.57 -2.21 16.68
C ARG A 209 -35.75 -3.64 16.20
N ASP A 210 -36.90 -4.24 16.46
CA ASP A 210 -37.21 -5.56 15.88
C ASP A 210 -37.90 -5.37 14.53
N GLU A 211 -37.16 -5.59 13.44
CA GLU A 211 -37.78 -5.76 12.11
C GLU A 211 -37.97 -7.27 11.87
N PRO A 212 -39.20 -7.76 11.66
CA PRO A 212 -39.40 -9.18 11.37
C PRO A 212 -38.66 -9.55 10.07
N LEU A 213 -37.80 -10.57 10.15
CA LEU A 213 -37.10 -11.09 8.97
C LEU A 213 -38.11 -11.46 7.88
N PRO A 214 -37.96 -10.98 6.63
CA PRO A 214 -38.86 -11.36 5.56
C PRO A 214 -38.90 -12.88 5.38
N ARG A 215 -40.10 -13.45 5.23
CA ARG A 215 -40.30 -14.92 5.21
C ARG A 215 -39.72 -15.60 3.98
N GLU A 216 -39.51 -14.86 2.89
CA GLU A 216 -39.03 -15.39 1.61
C GLU A 216 -37.90 -14.50 1.11
N TRP A 217 -36.67 -15.03 1.12
CA TRP A 217 -35.47 -14.36 0.59
C TRP A 217 -34.95 -15.13 -0.62
N PRO A 218 -34.49 -14.44 -1.69
CA PRO A 218 -33.94 -15.12 -2.85
C PRO A 218 -32.73 -15.94 -2.45
N THR A 219 -32.74 -17.22 -2.83
CA THR A 219 -31.70 -18.19 -2.48
C THR A 219 -30.39 -17.96 -3.27
N ARG A 220 -30.38 -17.01 -4.20
CA ARG A 220 -29.27 -16.65 -5.08
C ARG A 220 -29.32 -15.15 -5.40
N LEU A 221 -28.23 -14.43 -5.08
CA LEU A 221 -27.85 -13.16 -5.69
C LEU A 221 -26.90 -13.44 -6.87
#